data_AF-A0A3N4KZT1-F1
#
_entry.id   AF-A0A3N4KZT1-F1
#
_cell.length_a   1.000
_cell.length_b   1.000
_cell.length_c   1.000
_cell.angle_alpha   90.00
_cell.angle_beta   90.00
_cell.angle_gamma   90.00
#
_symmetry.space_group_name_H-M   'P 1'
#
loop_
_entity.id
_entity.type
_entity.pdbx_description
1 polymer ?
#
loop_
_entity_poly.entity_id
_entity_poly.type
_entity_poly.pdbx_seq_one_letter_code
_entity_poly.pdbx_strand_id
1 'polypeptide(L)'
;RTVFTPRFDVQETAVEYVLEGEFPGLSNKSKLDIQFTDHKTLSVRGVLEKKVLEQNKSCERPSGPAPISTKKIVIENTPTNKVKTWVSERAFGPFQRTFSFPGVIDIEDVSASLEAGLLRIRVPKKTQLTTRKITIV
;
A
#
# COMPACT_ATOMS: atom_id res chain seq x y z
N ARG A 1 16.27 -6.77 -3.15
CA ARG A 1 14.87 -6.68 -3.66
C ARG A 1 14.58 -5.20 -3.85
N THR A 2 14.23 -4.76 -5.05
CA THR A 2 14.05 -3.34 -5.36
C THR A 2 12.76 -2.82 -4.73
N VAL A 3 12.86 -1.70 -4.00
CA VAL A 3 11.71 -0.98 -3.45
C VAL A 3 11.16 -0.10 -4.56
N PHE A 4 9.87 -0.23 -4.89
CA PHE A 4 9.27 0.62 -5.91
C PHE A 4 8.72 1.91 -5.31
N THR A 5 8.55 2.91 -6.17
CA THR A 5 8.10 4.23 -5.78
C THR A 5 6.68 4.47 -6.30
N PRO A 6 5.65 4.47 -5.43
CA PRO A 6 4.27 4.63 -5.84
C PRO A 6 4.04 6.03 -6.42
N ARG A 7 3.05 6.13 -7.31
CA ARG A 7 2.62 7.41 -7.89
C ARG A 7 1.74 8.13 -6.88
N PHE A 8 1.96 9.44 -6.78
CA PHE A 8 1.17 10.33 -5.95
C PHE A 8 0.97 11.65 -6.68
N ASP A 9 -0.23 12.19 -6.52
CA ASP A 9 -0.54 13.58 -6.77
C ASP A 9 -0.44 14.36 -5.46
N VAL A 10 0.11 15.57 -5.53
CA VAL A 10 0.29 16.45 -4.38
C VAL A 10 -0.28 17.81 -4.72
N GLN A 11 -1.23 18.26 -3.92
CA GLN A 11 -1.88 19.55 -4.06
C GLN A 11 -1.61 20.40 -2.83
N GLU A 12 -1.27 21.67 -3.05
CA GLU A 12 -1.12 22.65 -1.99
C GLU A 12 -2.29 23.61 -2.03
N THR A 13 -2.93 23.80 -0.89
CA THR A 13 -3.95 24.84 -0.68
C THR A 13 -3.41 25.90 0.27
N ALA A 14 -4.20 26.95 0.54
CA ALA A 14 -3.83 27.95 1.53
C ALA A 14 -3.66 27.35 2.95
N VAL A 15 -4.40 26.28 3.27
CA VAL A 15 -4.54 25.77 4.64
C VAL A 15 -3.94 24.38 4.86
N GLU A 16 -3.75 23.58 3.81
CA GLU A 16 -3.27 22.20 3.92
C GLU A 16 -2.59 21.72 2.63
N TYR A 17 -1.81 20.65 2.74
CA TYR A 17 -1.37 19.83 1.63
C TYR A 17 -2.23 18.57 1.54
N VAL A 18 -2.63 18.19 0.33
CA VAL A 18 -3.39 16.96 0.06
C VAL A 18 -2.56 16.06 -0.83
N LEU A 19 -2.32 14.83 -0.39
CA LEU A 19 -1.57 13.82 -1.14
C LEU A 19 -2.50 12.67 -1.50
N GLU A 20 -2.52 12.28 -2.75
CA GLU A 20 -3.34 11.18 -3.25
C GLU A 20 -2.45 10.15 -3.95
N GLY A 21 -2.46 8.90 -3.50
CA GLY A 21 -1.62 7.84 -4.06
C GLY A 21 -2.39 6.57 -4.33
N GLU A 22 -2.05 5.89 -5.42
CA GLU A 22 -2.73 4.66 -5.85
C GLU A 22 -2.10 3.40 -5.25
N PHE A 23 -2.91 2.62 -4.54
CA PHE A 23 -2.55 1.37 -3.85
C PHE A 23 -3.60 0.27 -4.11
N PRO A 24 -3.69 -0.24 -5.35
CA PRO A 24 -4.72 -1.20 -5.73
C PRO A 24 -4.53 -2.57 -5.06
N GLY A 25 -5.61 -3.09 -4.46
CA GLY A 25 -5.62 -4.40 -3.80
C GLY A 25 -5.14 -4.37 -2.34
N LEU A 26 -4.88 -3.18 -1.79
CA LEU A 26 -4.57 -3.01 -0.38
C LEU A 26 -5.87 -2.87 0.43
N SER A 27 -6.49 -4.00 0.77
CA SER A 27 -7.70 -3.99 1.64
C SER A 27 -7.36 -3.85 3.12
N ASN A 28 -6.16 -4.29 3.52
CA ASN A 28 -5.72 -4.29 4.91
C ASN A 28 -4.80 -3.09 5.18
N LYS A 29 -5.29 -2.12 5.96
CA LYS A 29 -4.54 -0.92 6.35
C LYS A 29 -3.25 -1.24 7.11
N SER A 30 -3.16 -2.40 7.77
CA SER A 30 -1.97 -2.82 8.54
C SER A 30 -0.69 -3.02 7.70
N LYS A 31 -0.79 -3.13 6.38
CA LYS A 31 0.36 -3.27 5.47
C LYS A 31 0.91 -1.92 4.99
N LEU A 32 0.31 -0.82 5.45
CA LEU A 32 0.68 0.56 5.16
C LEU A 32 1.19 1.22 6.43
N ASP A 33 2.35 1.86 6.32
CA ASP A 33 2.99 2.61 7.40
C ASP A 33 3.19 4.05 6.94
N ILE A 34 2.61 5.00 7.68
CA ILE A 34 2.67 6.43 7.39
C ILE A 34 3.27 7.09 8.62
N GLN A 35 4.46 7.67 8.47
CA GLN A 35 5.20 8.24 9.60
C GLN A 35 5.91 9.52 9.20
N PHE A 36 5.98 10.46 10.13
CA PHE A 36 6.86 11.61 10.01
C PHE A 36 8.26 11.22 10.44
N THR A 37 9.25 11.40 9.57
CA THR A 37 10.66 11.17 9.91
C THR A 37 11.28 12.39 10.58
N ASP A 38 10.75 13.57 10.28
CA ASP A 38 11.09 14.84 10.90
C ASP A 38 9.82 15.72 10.96
N HIS A 39 9.96 16.99 11.39
CA HIS A 39 8.82 17.90 11.55
C HIS A 39 8.10 18.32 10.26
N LYS A 40 8.63 18.01 9.08
CA LYS A 40 8.08 18.42 7.77
C LYS A 40 8.20 17.33 6.70
N THR A 41 8.65 16.14 7.04
CA THR A 41 8.92 15.06 6.10
C THR A 41 8.08 13.85 6.45
N LEU A 42 7.16 13.52 5.56
CA LEU A 42 6.26 12.38 5.65
C LEU A 42 6.82 11.22 4.82
N SER A 43 6.89 10.03 5.43
CA SER A 43 7.26 8.78 4.76
C SER A 43 6.06 7.85 4.70
N VAL A 44 5.78 7.35 3.51
CA VAL A 44 4.76 6.34 3.22
C VAL A 44 5.47 5.07 2.78
N ARG A 45 5.29 3.97 3.53
CA ARG A 45 5.93 2.68 3.29
C ARG A 45 4.91 1.55 3.36
N GLY A 46 5.24 0.41 2.77
CA GLY A 46 4.42 -0.78 2.88
C GLY A 46 4.79 -1.87 1.89
N VAL A 47 3.89 -2.84 1.74
CA VAL A 47 4.05 -3.95 0.78
C VAL A 47 2.74 -4.19 0.02
N LEU A 48 2.79 -4.15 -1.32
CA LEU A 48 1.68 -4.60 -2.17
C LEU A 48 1.92 -6.06 -2.58
N GLU A 49 0.97 -6.93 -2.28
CA GLU A 49 1.03 -8.34 -2.68
C GLU A 49 0.34 -8.57 -4.02
N LYS A 50 0.95 -9.43 -4.84
CA LYS A 50 0.33 -9.93 -6.06
C LYS A 50 -0.59 -11.10 -5.69
N LYS A 51 -1.90 -10.96 -5.90
CA LYS A 51 -2.82 -12.10 -5.81
C LYS A 51 -2.56 -13.04 -6.98
N VAL A 52 -1.98 -14.20 -6.70
CA VAL A 52 -1.85 -15.28 -7.69
C VAL A 52 -3.19 -16.02 -7.73
N LEU A 53 -3.70 -16.29 -8.93
CA LEU A 53 -4.90 -17.10 -9.11
C LEU A 53 -4.56 -18.54 -8.76
N GLU A 54 -5.03 -19.01 -7.60
CA GLU A 54 -5.10 -20.43 -7.25
C GLU A 54 -6.36 -21.03 -7.93
N GLN A 55 -6.22 -22.15 -8.64
CA GLN A 55 -7.37 -22.85 -9.22
C GLN A 55 -8.13 -23.60 -8.13
N ASN A 56 -9.38 -23.22 -7.89
CA ASN A 56 -10.31 -24.06 -7.15
C ASN A 56 -10.70 -25.28 -8.00
N LYS A 57 -10.21 -26.48 -7.63
CA LYS A 57 -10.87 -27.74 -8.00
C LYS A 57 -12.02 -27.99 -7.02
N SER A 58 -13.26 -27.80 -7.47
CA SER A 58 -14.40 -28.61 -7.03
C SER A 58 -15.67 -28.28 -7.84
N CYS A 59 -15.97 -29.15 -8.79
CA CYS A 59 -17.33 -29.51 -9.16
C CYS A 59 -17.37 -31.04 -9.11
N GLU A 60 -17.60 -31.61 -7.93
CA GLU A 60 -17.87 -33.03 -7.79
C GLU A 60 -19.34 -33.21 -7.40
N ARG A 61 -20.09 -33.89 -8.28
CA ARG A 61 -21.42 -34.43 -7.98
C ARG A 61 -21.31 -35.46 -6.85
N PRO A 62 -22.29 -35.56 -5.94
CA PRO A 62 -22.29 -36.60 -4.93
C PRO A 62 -22.73 -37.92 -5.55
N SER A 63 -21.84 -38.92 -5.56
CA SER A 63 -22.23 -40.33 -5.68
C SER A 63 -21.36 -41.15 -4.72
N GLY A 64 -21.97 -41.69 -3.67
CA GLY A 64 -21.33 -42.58 -2.68
C GLY A 64 -21.06 -43.99 -3.23
N PRO A 65 -20.91 -45.02 -2.37
CA PRO A 65 -19.77 -45.21 -1.47
C PRO A 65 -18.99 -46.53 -1.73
N ALA A 66 -17.64 -46.45 -1.65
CA ALA A 66 -16.62 -47.43 -1.19
C ALA A 66 -16.57 -48.88 -1.76
N PRO A 67 -15.51 -49.70 -1.52
CA PRO A 67 -14.11 -49.47 -1.09
C PRO A 67 -13.08 -50.17 -2.02
N ILE A 68 -11.76 -50.07 -1.76
CA ILE A 68 -10.78 -51.19 -1.65
C ILE A 68 -9.33 -50.68 -1.48
N SER A 69 -8.62 -51.44 -0.65
CA SER A 69 -7.30 -51.31 -0.02
C SER A 69 -6.06 -51.32 -0.93
N THR A 70 -4.97 -50.76 -0.36
CA THR A 70 -3.53 -51.07 -0.53
C THR A 70 -2.80 -50.69 -1.82
N LYS A 71 -1.93 -49.66 -1.75
CA LYS A 71 -0.45 -49.77 -1.83
C LYS A 71 0.21 -48.38 -1.79
N LYS A 72 1.18 -48.22 -0.88
CA LYS A 72 2.02 -47.03 -0.72
C LYS A 72 3.00 -46.97 -1.90
N ILE A 73 2.76 -46.07 -2.85
CA ILE A 73 3.75 -45.65 -3.84
C ILE A 73 4.07 -44.20 -3.50
N VAL A 74 5.31 -43.96 -3.06
CA VAL A 74 5.89 -42.62 -2.98
C VAL A 74 6.19 -42.21 -4.40
N ILE A 75 5.30 -41.41 -4.98
CA ILE A 75 5.57 -40.61 -6.17
C ILE A 75 5.40 -39.17 -5.73
N GLU A 76 6.51 -38.49 -5.48
CA GLU A 76 6.55 -37.06 -5.23
C GLU A 76 6.37 -36.32 -6.56
N ASN A 77 5.21 -36.52 -7.19
CA ASN A 77 4.76 -35.74 -8.33
C ASN A 77 3.83 -34.66 -7.80
N THR A 78 4.37 -33.62 -7.18
CA THR A 78 3.58 -32.41 -6.88
C THR A 78 3.41 -31.65 -8.19
N PRO A 79 2.21 -31.54 -8.77
CA PRO A 79 2.00 -30.66 -9.90
C PRO A 79 2.15 -29.24 -9.38
N THR A 80 3.35 -28.67 -9.55
CA THR A 80 3.54 -27.23 -9.35
C THR A 80 2.61 -26.54 -10.35
N ASN A 81 1.48 -26.06 -9.86
CA ASN A 81 0.48 -25.36 -10.65
C ASN A 81 1.07 -24.00 -11.06
N LYS A 82 1.96 -24.02 -12.05
CA LYS A 82 2.71 -22.85 -12.50
C LYS A 82 1.78 -22.00 -13.35
N VAL A 83 1.16 -21.01 -12.74
CA VAL A 83 0.37 -20.00 -13.45
C VAL A 83 1.28 -19.26 -14.44
N LYS A 84 1.02 -19.44 -15.75
CA LYS A 84 1.75 -18.73 -16.82
C LYS A 84 1.27 -17.28 -16.87
N THR A 85 2.14 -16.35 -16.43
CA THR A 85 1.89 -14.91 -16.56
C THR A 85 2.32 -14.44 -17.95
N TRP A 86 1.39 -13.92 -18.75
CA TRP A 86 1.70 -13.35 -20.07
C TRP A 86 2.21 -11.91 -19.99
N VAL A 87 1.61 -11.09 -19.12
CA VAL A 87 1.96 -9.68 -18.92
C VAL A 87 1.89 -9.33 -17.43
N SER A 88 2.82 -8.51 -16.95
CA SER A 88 2.87 -8.04 -15.56
C SER A 88 3.39 -6.60 -15.51
N GLU A 89 2.50 -5.63 -15.69
CA GLU A 89 2.83 -4.20 -15.71
C GLU A 89 2.73 -3.53 -14.32
N ARG A 90 1.80 -4.02 -13.50
CA ARG A 90 1.54 -3.48 -12.16
C ARG A 90 2.76 -3.67 -11.26
N ALA A 91 3.11 -2.63 -10.53
CA ALA A 91 4.14 -2.70 -9.50
C ALA A 91 3.63 -3.45 -8.26
N PHE A 92 4.42 -4.39 -7.75
CA PHE A 92 4.16 -5.14 -6.53
C PHE A 92 5.46 -5.29 -5.73
N GLY A 93 5.32 -5.58 -4.44
CA GLY A 93 6.43 -5.74 -3.50
C GLY A 93 6.53 -4.57 -2.51
N PRO A 94 7.68 -4.43 -1.83
CA PRO A 94 7.89 -3.33 -0.89
C PRO A 94 7.95 -2.00 -1.64
N PHE A 95 7.38 -0.97 -1.03
CA PHE A 95 7.38 0.38 -1.57
C PHE A 95 7.72 1.41 -0.52
N GLN A 96 8.24 2.54 -0.98
CA GLN A 96 8.49 3.71 -0.16
C GLN A 96 8.38 4.98 -1.00
N ARG A 97 7.75 6.01 -0.42
CA ARG A 97 7.75 7.38 -0.92
C ARG A 97 7.94 8.33 0.26
N THR A 98 8.66 9.42 0.03
CA THR A 98 8.89 10.44 1.03
C THR A 98 8.53 11.80 0.44
N PHE A 99 7.89 12.65 1.23
CA PHE A 99 7.47 14.00 0.86
C PHE A 99 7.99 14.97 1.92
N SER A 100 8.63 16.05 1.48
CA SER A 100 9.06 17.14 2.36
C SER A 100 8.24 18.38 2.06
N PHE A 101 7.60 18.93 3.09
CA PHE A 101 6.76 20.12 2.98
C PHE A 101 7.60 21.39 3.15
N PRO A 102 7.35 22.44 2.36
CA PRO A 102 8.09 23.69 2.47
C PRO A 102 7.72 24.49 3.73
N GLY A 103 6.45 24.46 4.14
CA GLY A 103 5.93 25.16 5.32
C GLY A 103 5.90 24.31 6.59
N VAL A 104 5.64 24.97 7.72
CA VAL A 104 5.40 24.29 9.00
C VAL A 104 4.02 23.62 8.95
N ILE A 105 3.97 22.34 9.32
CA ILE A 105 2.77 21.52 9.32
C ILE A 105 2.26 21.27 10.73
N ASP A 106 0.97 20.99 10.85
CA ASP A 106 0.37 20.53 12.09
C ASP A 106 0.26 19.02 12.08
N ILE A 107 1.18 18.35 12.78
CA ILE A 107 1.32 16.89 12.77
C ILE A 107 0.18 16.22 13.54
N GLU A 108 -0.37 16.89 14.56
CA GLU A 108 -1.41 16.33 15.43
C GLU A 108 -2.75 16.16 14.68
N ASP A 109 -3.03 17.04 13.72
CA ASP A 109 -4.27 17.05 12.93
C ASP A 109 -4.12 16.39 11.55
N VAL A 110 -3.03 15.64 11.31
CA VAL A 110 -2.85 14.88 10.07
C VAL A 110 -3.84 13.72 10.03
N SER A 111 -4.50 13.57 8.89
CA SER A 111 -5.45 12.47 8.67
C SER A 111 -5.18 11.73 7.38
N ALA A 112 -5.50 10.43 7.36
CA ALA A 112 -5.34 9.59 6.18
C ALA A 112 -6.55 8.65 6.00
N SER A 113 -7.04 8.52 4.77
CA SER A 113 -8.08 7.57 4.39
C SER A 113 -7.63 6.73 3.20
N LEU A 114 -8.05 5.46 3.17
CA LEU A 114 -7.78 4.54 2.07
C LEU A 114 -9.12 3.97 1.61
N GLU A 115 -9.55 4.38 0.42
CA GLU A 115 -10.86 4.04 -0.14
C GLU A 115 -10.70 3.65 -1.60
N ALA A 116 -11.32 2.54 -2.01
CA ALA A 116 -11.21 2.00 -3.38
C ALA A 116 -9.77 1.83 -3.90
N GLY A 117 -8.79 1.65 -3.01
CA GLY A 117 -7.38 1.56 -3.37
C GLY A 117 -6.69 2.91 -3.62
N LEU A 118 -7.32 4.03 -3.25
CA LEU A 118 -6.73 5.37 -3.27
C LEU A 118 -6.46 5.82 -1.83
N LEU A 119 -5.20 6.10 -1.53
CA LEU A 119 -4.77 6.68 -0.26
C LEU A 119 -4.80 8.20 -0.35
N ARG A 120 -5.65 8.85 0.44
CA ARG A 120 -5.68 10.31 0.60
C ARG A 120 -5.10 10.67 1.95
N ILE A 121 -4.12 11.57 1.97
CA ILE A 121 -3.49 12.11 3.19
C ILE A 121 -3.69 13.62 3.20
N ARG A 122 -4.27 14.14 4.29
CA ARG A 122 -4.44 15.58 4.53
C ARG A 122 -3.44 16.01 5.58
N VAL A 123 -2.62 17.00 5.23
CA VAL A 123 -1.55 17.54 6.08
C VAL A 123 -1.81 19.03 6.30
N PRO A 124 -2.46 19.42 7.40
CA PRO A 124 -2.73 20.82 7.71
C PRO A 124 -1.44 21.63 7.88
N LYS A 125 -1.48 22.89 7.46
CA LYS A 125 -0.42 23.88 7.74
C LYS A 125 -0.66 24.49 9.12
N LYS A 126 0.40 24.75 9.88
CA LYS A 126 0.27 25.55 11.11
C LYS A 126 0.03 27.01 10.75
N THR A 127 -1.03 27.59 11.31
CA THR A 127 -1.34 29.02 11.21
C THR A 127 -0.26 29.81 11.95
N GLN A 128 0.70 30.35 11.21
CA GLN A 128 1.74 31.19 11.80
C GLN A 128 1.19 32.61 11.96
N LEU A 129 0.93 33.03 13.21
CA LEU A 129 0.61 34.43 13.54
C LEU A 129 1.81 35.31 13.14
N THR A 130 1.70 36.01 12.00
CA THR A 130 2.78 36.87 11.50
C THR A 130 2.68 38.30 12.07
N THR A 131 3.68 38.69 12.85
CA THR A 131 4.55 39.84 12.53
C THR A 131 5.74 39.86 13.50
N ARG A 132 6.96 39.63 13.01
CA ARG A 132 8.17 40.04 13.72
C ARG A 132 8.69 41.31 13.05
N LYS A 133 8.48 42.46 13.70
CA LYS A 133 9.10 43.72 13.33
C LYS A 133 10.58 43.62 13.69
N ILE A 134 11.45 43.71 12.69
CA ILE A 134 12.90 43.77 12.90
C ILE A 134 13.27 45.25 12.91
N THR A 135 13.80 45.72 14.04
CA THR A 135 14.36 47.06 14.15
C THR A 135 15.87 46.96 13.96
N ILE A 136 16.42 47.79 13.08
CA ILE A 136 17.87 47.94 12.90
C ILE A 136 18.39 48.86 14.03
N VAL A 137 19.48 48.45 14.70
CA VAL A 137 20.20 49.25 15.70
C VAL A 137 21.54 49.72 15.15
#